data_AF-A0A9E3PKB7-F1
#
_entry.id   AF-A0A9E3PKB7-F1
#
_cell.length_a   1.000
_cell.length_b   1.000
_cell.length_c   1.000
_cell.angle_alpha   90.00
_cell.angle_beta   90.00
_cell.angle_gamma   90.00
#
_symmetry.space_group_name_H-M   'P 1'
#
loop_
_entity.id
_entity.type
_entity.pdbx_description
1 polymer ?
#
loop_
_entity_poly.entity_id
_entity_poly.type
_entity_poly.pdbx_seq_one_letter_code
_entity_poly.pdbx_strand_id
1 'polypeptide(L)'
;MVEAVSNRLREIRAALGLSQLEMAGKIGISLGGLRKIEQGTHVPSGETLLKYVELGFDADWILTGVRTMHRLTVEPSAAYRAPPLVDDVVFQAVTDAVLRVHKELGVKLPMKATIQEAVDRYNLICQQADDRDERLALMGWLEIRLRKDLSAAKSEPGTGKRSA
;
A
#
# COMPACT_ATOMS: atom_id res chain seq x y z
N MET A 1 20.18 -4.88 -1.09
CA MET A 1 19.83 -5.73 -2.25
C MET A 1 18.46 -6.31 -1.98
N VAL A 2 17.55 -6.29 -2.96
CA VAL A 2 16.25 -6.96 -2.83
C VAL A 2 16.50 -8.46 -2.80
N GLU A 3 15.92 -9.16 -1.83
CA GLU A 3 16.06 -10.61 -1.73
C GLU A 3 15.46 -11.30 -2.96
N ALA A 4 16.06 -12.42 -3.40
CA ALA A 4 15.60 -13.12 -4.58
C ALA A 4 14.27 -13.86 -4.34
N VAL A 5 13.41 -13.91 -5.35
CA VAL A 5 12.12 -14.66 -5.31
C VAL A 5 12.33 -16.11 -4.87
N SER A 6 13.44 -16.73 -5.30
CA SER A 6 13.81 -18.11 -4.95
C SER A 6 13.97 -18.34 -3.44
N ASN A 7 14.50 -17.35 -2.70
CA ASN A 7 14.64 -17.44 -1.25
C ASN A 7 13.27 -17.40 -0.57
N ARG A 8 12.39 -16.47 -0.97
CA ARG A 8 11.03 -16.36 -0.42
C ARG A 8 10.18 -17.61 -0.67
N LEU A 9 10.32 -18.25 -1.83
CA LEU A 9 9.66 -19.53 -2.09
C LEU A 9 10.20 -20.65 -1.19
N ARG A 10 11.50 -20.64 -0.91
CA ARG A 10 12.12 -21.56 0.06
C ARG A 10 11.62 -21.30 1.48
N GLU A 11 11.46 -20.04 1.87
CA GLU A 11 10.90 -19.64 3.16
C GLU A 11 9.46 -20.13 3.30
N ILE A 12 8.62 -19.99 2.27
CA ILE A 12 7.26 -20.56 2.27
C ILE A 12 7.29 -22.06 2.54
N ARG A 13 8.14 -22.80 1.81
CA ARG A 13 8.25 -24.23 2.02
C ARG A 13 8.71 -24.57 3.43
N ALA A 14 9.70 -23.84 3.96
CA ALA A 14 10.21 -24.04 5.31
C ALA A 14 9.16 -23.72 6.39
N ALA A 15 8.39 -22.65 6.22
CA ALA A 15 7.30 -22.26 7.11
C ALA A 15 6.18 -23.31 7.16
N LEU A 16 5.95 -24.02 6.04
CA LEU A 16 5.02 -25.16 5.99
C LEU A 16 5.62 -26.46 6.56
N GLY A 17 6.91 -26.49 6.90
CA GLY A 17 7.60 -27.68 7.40
C GLY A 17 7.77 -28.78 6.34
N LEU A 18 7.73 -28.44 5.04
CA LEU A 18 7.71 -29.42 3.96
C LEU A 18 9.10 -29.65 3.34
N SER A 19 9.35 -30.89 2.93
CA SER A 19 10.44 -31.22 2.00
C SER A 19 10.16 -30.67 0.60
N GLN A 20 11.19 -30.59 -0.24
CA GLN A 20 11.02 -30.18 -1.65
C GLN A 20 10.11 -31.14 -2.43
N LEU A 21 10.13 -32.44 -2.11
CA LEU A 21 9.27 -33.41 -2.79
C LEU A 21 7.80 -33.18 -2.43
N GLU A 22 7.49 -33.00 -1.15
CA GLU A 22 6.13 -32.74 -0.68
C GLU A 22 5.60 -31.41 -1.22
N MET A 23 6.44 -30.37 -1.21
CA MET A 23 6.03 -29.07 -1.74
C MET A 23 5.78 -29.13 -3.24
N ALA A 24 6.65 -29.81 -4.01
CA ALA A 24 6.48 -29.99 -5.45
C ALA A 24 5.16 -30.73 -5.76
N GLY A 25 4.85 -31.78 -4.99
CA GLY A 25 3.56 -32.47 -5.07
C GLY A 25 2.37 -31.56 -4.73
N LYS A 26 2.51 -30.73 -3.68
CA LYS A 26 1.46 -29.83 -3.20
C LYS A 26 1.10 -28.73 -4.20
N ILE A 27 2.08 -28.19 -4.93
CA ILE A 27 1.86 -27.18 -5.98
C ILE A 27 1.77 -27.78 -7.39
N GLY A 28 1.80 -29.11 -7.52
CA GLY A 28 1.60 -29.80 -8.80
C GLY A 28 2.71 -29.60 -9.83
N ILE A 29 3.97 -29.43 -9.40
CA ILE A 29 5.13 -29.34 -10.31
C ILE A 29 6.13 -30.47 -10.06
N SER A 30 7.08 -30.66 -10.99
CA SER A 30 8.14 -31.66 -10.80
C SER A 30 9.13 -31.22 -9.71
N LEU A 31 9.69 -32.19 -8.97
CA LEU A 31 10.75 -31.94 -7.97
C LEU A 31 11.96 -31.22 -8.59
N GLY A 32 12.36 -31.61 -9.81
CA GLY A 32 13.44 -30.96 -10.54
C GLY A 32 13.12 -29.50 -10.88
N GLY A 33 11.86 -29.21 -11.23
CA GLY A 33 11.37 -27.85 -11.44
C GLY A 33 11.47 -27.01 -10.17
N LEU A 34 10.95 -27.52 -9.04
CA LEU A 34 11.02 -26.81 -7.76
C LEU A 34 12.47 -26.54 -7.33
N ARG A 35 13.37 -27.52 -7.47
CA ARG A 35 14.79 -27.36 -7.14
C ARG A 35 15.44 -26.22 -7.91
N LYS A 36 15.22 -26.16 -9.21
CA LYS A 36 15.76 -25.10 -10.08
C LYS A 36 15.20 -23.72 -9.72
N ILE A 37 13.92 -23.66 -9.33
CA ILE A 37 13.28 -22.44 -8.84
C ILE A 37 13.90 -21.99 -7.51
N GLU A 38 13.99 -22.87 -6.52
CA GLU A 38 14.58 -22.52 -5.22
C GLU A 38 16.07 -22.21 -5.30
N GLN A 39 16.80 -22.73 -6.28
CA GLN A 39 18.20 -22.37 -6.55
C GLN A 39 18.34 -21.02 -7.27
N GLY A 40 17.24 -20.43 -7.75
CA GLY A 40 17.23 -19.17 -8.51
C GLY A 40 17.67 -19.32 -9.96
N THR A 41 17.85 -20.55 -10.45
CA THR A 41 18.22 -20.82 -11.85
C THR A 41 17.02 -20.69 -12.79
N HIS A 42 15.79 -20.82 -12.26
CA HIS A 42 14.55 -20.63 -13.00
C HIS A 42 13.61 -19.69 -12.25
N VAL A 43 12.91 -18.85 -12.99
CA VAL A 43 11.83 -18.00 -12.45
C VAL A 43 10.55 -18.84 -12.41
N PRO A 44 9.75 -18.81 -11.33
CA PRO A 44 8.46 -19.48 -11.29
C PRO A 44 7.54 -18.91 -12.39
N SER A 45 6.77 -19.77 -13.06
CA SER A 45 5.74 -19.32 -13.99
C SER A 45 4.59 -18.64 -13.25
N GLY A 46 3.76 -17.87 -13.97
CA GLY A 46 2.52 -17.32 -13.41
C GLY A 46 1.60 -18.41 -12.84
N GLU A 47 1.47 -19.54 -13.54
CA GLU A 47 0.71 -20.71 -13.05
C GLU A 47 1.30 -21.27 -11.75
N THR A 48 2.63 -21.37 -11.66
CA THR A 48 3.30 -21.80 -10.43
C THR A 48 2.98 -20.86 -9.28
N LEU A 49 3.06 -19.54 -9.50
CA LEU A 49 2.73 -18.53 -8.49
C LEU A 49 1.27 -18.61 -8.03
N LEU A 50 0.33 -18.87 -8.95
CA LEU A 50 -1.08 -19.07 -8.60
C LEU A 50 -1.27 -20.25 -7.63
N LYS A 51 -0.44 -21.29 -7.71
CA LYS A 51 -0.47 -22.40 -6.74
C LYS A 51 -0.03 -21.99 -5.35
N TYR A 52 0.94 -21.09 -5.20
CA TYR A 52 1.26 -20.52 -3.90
C TYR A 52 0.13 -19.64 -3.37
N VAL A 53 -0.54 -18.90 -4.26
CA VAL A 53 -1.71 -18.10 -3.91
C VAL A 53 -2.88 -18.96 -3.43
N GLU A 54 -3.15 -20.09 -4.09
CA GLU A 54 -4.16 -21.08 -3.67
C GLU A 54 -3.87 -21.64 -2.26
N LEU A 55 -2.61 -21.70 -1.86
CA LEU A 55 -2.18 -22.09 -0.52
C LEU A 55 -2.24 -20.96 0.52
N GLY A 56 -2.73 -19.77 0.14
CA GLY A 56 -2.92 -18.64 1.05
C GLY A 56 -1.73 -17.68 1.16
N PHE A 57 -0.73 -17.79 0.27
CA PHE A 57 0.41 -16.87 0.25
C PHE A 57 0.15 -15.65 -0.63
N ASP A 58 0.76 -14.52 -0.27
CA ASP A 58 0.60 -13.28 -1.01
C ASP A 58 1.59 -13.18 -2.19
N ALA A 59 1.07 -12.94 -3.40
CA ALA A 59 1.89 -12.87 -4.61
C ALA A 59 2.79 -11.61 -4.65
N ASP A 60 2.34 -10.49 -4.07
CA ASP A 60 3.14 -9.27 -3.99
C ASP A 60 4.34 -9.53 -3.08
N TRP A 61 4.13 -10.12 -1.91
CA TRP A 61 5.24 -10.52 -1.04
C TRP A 61 6.19 -11.50 -1.71
N ILE A 62 5.69 -12.53 -2.41
CA ILE A 62 6.55 -13.49 -3.15
C ILE A 62 7.43 -12.77 -4.17
N LEU A 63 6.89 -11.79 -4.89
CA LEU A 63 7.60 -11.11 -5.98
C LEU A 63 8.51 -9.98 -5.49
N THR A 64 8.07 -9.18 -4.53
CA THR A 64 8.73 -7.95 -4.10
C THR A 64 9.41 -8.05 -2.75
N GLY A 65 8.96 -8.98 -1.89
CA GLY A 65 9.37 -9.09 -0.49
C GLY A 65 8.77 -8.01 0.41
N VAL A 66 7.83 -7.22 -0.11
CA VAL A 66 7.13 -6.17 0.64
C VAL A 66 5.81 -6.72 1.18
N ARG A 67 5.29 -6.15 2.27
CA ARG A 67 4.04 -6.57 2.97
C ARG A 67 4.19 -7.90 3.72
N THR A 68 3.09 -8.59 3.97
CA THR A 68 3.03 -9.83 4.74
C THR A 68 3.06 -11.07 3.84
N MET A 69 3.80 -12.09 4.28
CA MET A 69 3.98 -13.37 3.57
C MET A 69 2.68 -14.12 3.31
N HIS A 70 1.81 -14.17 4.31
CA HIS A 70 0.48 -14.70 4.17
C HIS A 70 -0.45 -13.61 3.65
N ARG A 71 -1.39 -14.02 2.80
CA ARG A 71 -2.60 -13.24 2.62
C ARG A 71 -3.25 -13.17 4.00
N LEU A 72 -3.43 -11.96 4.53
CA LEU A 72 -4.30 -11.76 5.69
C LEU A 72 -5.63 -12.41 5.32
N THR A 73 -5.94 -13.54 5.96
CA THR A 73 -7.11 -14.34 5.64
C THR A 73 -8.32 -13.49 5.91
N VAL A 74 -8.89 -12.92 4.86
CA VAL A 74 -10.30 -12.63 4.86
C VAL A 74 -10.89 -13.65 3.93
N GLU A 75 -11.57 -14.64 4.53
CA GLU A 75 -12.51 -15.50 3.83
C GLU A 75 -13.29 -14.62 2.83
N PRO A 76 -13.41 -15.02 1.54
CA PRO A 76 -14.27 -14.32 0.61
C PRO A 76 -15.73 -14.57 1.01
N SER A 77 -16.15 -13.94 2.11
CA SER A 77 -17.54 -13.71 2.41
C SER A 77 -18.10 -12.92 1.24
N ALA A 78 -19.28 -13.31 0.75
CA ALA A 78 -20.04 -12.52 -0.22
C ALA A 78 -20.31 -11.07 0.25
N ALA A 79 -20.03 -10.75 1.53
CA ALA A 79 -20.08 -9.43 2.12
C ALA A 79 -18.71 -8.73 2.29
N TYR A 80 -17.59 -9.30 1.81
CA TYR A 80 -16.29 -8.61 1.80
C TYR A 80 -16.32 -7.48 0.78
N ARG A 81 -16.75 -6.30 1.23
CA ARG A 81 -16.21 -5.07 0.66
C ARG A 81 -14.74 -5.07 1.06
N ALA A 82 -13.86 -5.07 0.06
CA ALA A 82 -12.47 -4.68 0.30
C ALA A 82 -12.48 -3.45 1.23
N PRO A 83 -11.56 -3.37 2.22
CA PRO A 83 -11.43 -2.16 3.02
C PRO A 83 -11.43 -0.98 2.06
N PRO A 84 -12.27 0.04 2.31
CA PRO A 84 -12.45 1.11 1.35
C PRO A 84 -11.08 1.66 0.99
N LEU A 85 -10.83 1.84 -0.32
CA LEU A 85 -9.53 2.30 -0.83
C LEU A 85 -9.09 3.62 -0.17
N VAL A 86 -10.06 4.36 0.37
CA VAL A 86 -9.93 5.54 1.20
C VAL A 86 -10.46 5.22 2.59
N ASP A 87 -9.66 5.46 3.63
CA ASP A 87 -10.14 5.50 5.01
C ASP A 87 -10.97 6.78 5.18
N ASP A 88 -12.28 6.59 5.31
CA ASP A 88 -13.27 7.67 5.37
C ASP A 88 -13.08 8.58 6.59
N VAL A 89 -12.74 8.00 7.74
CA VAL A 89 -12.48 8.74 8.98
C VAL A 89 -11.27 9.65 8.82
N VAL A 90 -10.16 9.12 8.30
CA VAL A 90 -8.95 9.91 8.05
C VAL A 90 -9.21 10.96 6.97
N PHE A 91 -9.90 10.60 5.88
CA PHE A 91 -10.21 11.54 4.80
C PHE A 91 -11.12 12.68 5.26
N GLN A 92 -12.09 12.41 6.12
CA GLN A 92 -12.93 13.44 6.74
C GLN A 92 -12.10 14.36 7.64
N ALA A 93 -11.24 13.81 8.50
CA ALA A 93 -10.36 14.60 9.36
C ALA A 93 -9.41 15.50 8.54
N VAL A 94 -8.85 14.98 7.45
CA VAL A 94 -8.03 15.76 6.50
C VAL A 94 -8.85 16.87 5.84
N THR A 95 -10.05 16.57 5.36
CA THR A 95 -10.93 17.55 4.72
C THR A 95 -11.29 18.68 5.69
N ASP A 96 -11.62 18.34 6.94
CA ASP A 96 -11.93 19.32 7.99
C ASP A 96 -10.72 20.19 8.33
N ALA A 97 -9.52 19.60 8.39
CA ALA A 97 -8.27 20.35 8.58
C ALA A 97 -8.00 21.32 7.42
N VAL A 98 -8.19 20.88 6.18
CA VAL A 98 -8.05 21.73 4.99
C VAL A 98 -9.01 22.90 5.04
N LEU A 99 -10.30 22.66 5.29
CA LEU A 99 -11.32 23.71 5.38
C LEU A 99 -11.02 24.68 6.52
N ARG A 100 -10.65 24.17 7.70
CA ARG A 100 -10.32 24.97 8.88
C ARG A 100 -9.13 25.88 8.64
N VAL A 101 -8.01 25.35 8.14
CA VAL A 101 -6.80 26.15 7.88
C VAL A 101 -7.04 27.21 6.80
N HIS A 102 -7.77 26.89 5.73
CA HIS A 102 -8.11 27.88 4.71
C HIS A 102 -8.99 29.00 5.27
N LYS A 103 -9.97 28.66 6.12
CA LYS A 103 -10.81 29.64 6.82
C LYS A 103 -9.98 30.52 7.76
N GLU A 104 -9.07 29.95 8.55
CA GLU A 104 -8.14 30.69 9.42
C GLU A 104 -7.28 31.68 8.64
N LEU A 105 -6.81 31.28 7.45
CA LEU A 105 -6.00 32.12 6.57
C LEU A 105 -6.82 33.08 5.70
N GLY A 106 -8.15 33.10 5.84
CA GLY A 106 -9.05 33.96 5.06
C GLY A 106 -9.09 33.64 3.56
N VAL A 107 -8.68 32.43 3.16
CA VAL A 107 -8.67 32.01 1.74
C VAL A 107 -9.90 31.17 1.46
N LYS A 108 -10.76 31.62 0.54
CA LYS A 108 -11.86 30.81 0.03
C LYS A 108 -11.40 30.06 -1.22
N LEU A 109 -11.35 28.74 -1.14
CA LEU A 109 -11.08 27.89 -2.29
C LEU A 109 -12.38 27.53 -3.03
N PRO A 110 -12.35 27.45 -4.37
CA PRO A 110 -13.39 26.77 -5.12
C PRO A 110 -13.44 25.29 -4.73
N MET A 111 -14.64 24.69 -4.77
CA MET A 111 -14.87 23.29 -4.37
C MET A 111 -13.89 22.30 -4.99
N LYS A 112 -13.59 22.43 -6.30
CA LYS A 112 -12.63 21.55 -6.99
C LYS A 112 -11.21 21.64 -6.39
N ALA A 113 -10.77 22.84 -6.03
CA ALA A 113 -9.46 23.06 -5.41
C ALA A 113 -9.43 22.52 -3.98
N THR A 114 -10.52 22.67 -3.21
CA THR A 114 -10.65 22.06 -1.88
C THR A 114 -10.54 20.55 -1.94
N ILE A 115 -11.22 19.90 -2.89
CA ILE A 115 -11.15 18.45 -3.07
C ILE A 115 -9.73 18.02 -3.42
N GLN A 116 -9.08 18.72 -4.36
CA GLN A 116 -7.72 18.39 -4.77
C GLN A 116 -6.74 18.49 -3.59
N GLU A 117 -6.81 19.58 -2.83
CA GLU A 117 -5.97 19.76 -1.64
C GLU A 117 -6.21 18.66 -0.60
N ALA A 118 -7.48 18.32 -0.33
CA ALA A 118 -7.81 17.24 0.61
C ALA A 118 -7.24 15.89 0.16
N VAL A 119 -7.30 15.57 -1.13
CA VAL A 119 -6.70 14.35 -1.71
C VAL A 119 -5.17 14.37 -1.53
N ASP A 120 -4.51 15.47 -1.86
CA ASP A 120 -3.05 15.56 -1.77
C ASP A 120 -2.57 15.42 -0.31
N ARG A 121 -3.29 16.03 0.64
CA ARG A 121 -3.01 15.91 2.08
C ARG A 121 -3.30 14.52 2.64
N TYR A 122 -4.35 13.87 2.16
CA TYR A 122 -4.66 12.50 2.52
C TYR A 122 -3.59 11.53 2.02
N ASN A 123 -3.13 11.69 0.77
CA ASN A 123 -2.05 10.86 0.24
C ASN A 123 -0.74 11.08 1.01
N LEU A 124 -0.45 12.32 1.40
CA LEU A 124 0.73 12.63 2.21
C LEU A 124 0.70 11.94 3.58
N ILE A 125 -0.44 11.95 4.27
CA ILE A 125 -0.53 11.29 5.58
C ILE A 125 -0.44 9.77 5.46
N CYS A 126 -0.99 9.20 4.38
CA CYS A 126 -0.88 7.76 4.10
C CYS A 126 0.55 7.32 3.77
N GLN A 127 1.39 8.21 3.23
CA GLN A 127 2.82 7.91 3.01
C GLN A 127 3.64 7.97 4.29
N GLN A 128 3.14 8.64 5.33
CA GLN A 128 3.88 8.88 6.57
C GLN A 128 3.54 7.87 7.68
N ALA A 129 2.43 7.15 7.55
CA ALA A 129 1.91 6.21 8.55
C ALA A 129 1.14 5.04 7.92
N ASP A 130 1.37 3.84 8.47
CA ASP A 130 0.90 2.59 7.89
C ASP A 130 -0.54 2.26 8.29
N ASP A 131 -0.97 2.69 9.48
CA ASP A 131 -2.31 2.44 10.01
C ASP A 131 -3.12 3.71 10.33
N ARG A 132 -4.41 3.50 10.64
CA ARG A 132 -5.36 4.58 10.92
C ARG A 132 -4.97 5.42 12.14
N ASP A 133 -4.57 4.77 13.24
CA ASP A 133 -4.35 5.46 14.51
C ASP A 133 -3.11 6.33 14.43
N GLU A 134 -2.06 5.83 13.77
CA GLU A 134 -0.86 6.62 13.44
C GLU A 134 -1.19 7.81 12.53
N ARG A 135 -2.02 7.63 11.50
CA ARG A 135 -2.46 8.74 10.63
C ARG A 135 -3.23 9.80 11.42
N LEU A 136 -4.15 9.40 12.29
CA LEU A 136 -4.89 10.33 13.14
C LEU A 136 -3.95 11.09 14.10
N ALA A 137 -2.93 10.42 14.64
CA ALA A 137 -1.92 11.06 15.49
C ALA A 137 -1.09 12.12 14.72
N LEU A 138 -0.90 11.96 13.41
CA LEU A 138 -0.16 12.90 12.55
C LEU A 138 -0.97 14.13 12.09
N MET A 139 -2.26 14.23 12.43
CA MET A 139 -3.11 15.34 11.99
C MET A 139 -2.58 16.72 12.43
N GLY A 140 -2.03 16.83 13.63
CA GLY A 140 -1.42 18.08 14.10
C GLY A 140 -0.20 18.50 13.27
N TRP A 141 0.64 17.53 12.89
CA TRP A 141 1.75 17.78 11.97
C TRP A 141 1.27 18.20 10.58
N LEU A 142 0.23 17.54 10.07
CA LEU A 142 -0.37 17.87 8.76
C LEU A 142 -0.87 19.31 8.73
N GLU A 143 -1.58 19.76 9.78
CA GLU A 143 -2.08 21.14 9.84
C GLU A 143 -0.93 22.17 9.88
N ILE A 144 0.16 21.90 10.63
CA ILE A 144 1.33 22.78 10.65
C ILE A 144 1.96 22.86 9.25
N ARG A 145 2.10 21.72 8.57
CA ARG A 145 2.63 21.65 7.20
C ARG A 145 1.75 22.44 6.23
N LEU A 146 0.44 22.22 6.26
CA LEU A 146 -0.53 22.93 5.40
C LEU A 146 -0.44 24.45 5.60
N ARG A 147 -0.40 24.93 6.86
CA ARG A 147 -0.23 26.36 7.16
C ARG A 147 1.05 26.93 6.57
N LYS A 148 2.17 26.19 6.69
CA LYS A 148 3.46 26.61 6.11
C LYS A 148 3.39 26.69 4.58
N ASP A 149 2.89 25.65 3.92
CA ASP A 149 2.82 25.59 2.46
C ASP A 149 1.92 26.71 1.89
N LEU A 150 0.76 26.96 2.50
CA LEU A 150 -0.14 28.03 2.08
C LEU A 150 0.40 29.43 2.36
N SER A 151 1.16 29.60 3.46
CA SER A 151 1.81 30.88 3.75
C SER A 151 2.93 31.17 2.77
N ALA A 152 3.72 30.16 2.41
CA ALA A 152 4.77 30.27 1.38
C ALA A 152 4.17 30.63 0.01
N ALA A 153 3.08 29.97 -0.40
CA ALA A 153 2.38 30.27 -1.66
C ALA A 153 1.81 31.70 -1.71
N LYS A 154 1.43 32.30 -0.57
CA LYS A 154 1.04 33.72 -0.50
C LYS A 154 2.22 34.67 -0.63
N SER A 155 3.41 34.28 -0.16
CA SER A 155 4.63 35.10 -0.22
C SER A 155 5.28 35.11 -1.61
N GLU A 156 4.89 34.18 -2.50
CA GLU A 156 5.30 34.14 -3.90
C GLU A 156 4.08 34.35 -4.83
N PRO A 157 3.60 35.59 -5.06
CA PRO A 157 2.49 35.84 -5.96
C PRO A 157 2.94 35.68 -7.42
N GLY A 158 3.03 34.44 -7.90
CA GLY A 158 3.51 34.17 -9.26
C GLY A 158 3.59 32.71 -9.63
N THR A 159 2.45 32.06 -9.90
CA THR A 159 2.25 31.12 -11.03
C THR A 159 0.77 30.70 -11.09
N GLY A 160 -0.12 31.68 -11.18
CA GLY A 160 -1.48 31.45 -11.69
C GLY A 160 -1.44 31.13 -13.19
N LYS A 161 -0.83 29.99 -13.57
CA LYS A 161 -0.87 29.41 -14.91
C LYS A 161 -0.66 27.90 -14.83
N ARG A 162 -1.75 27.16 -14.64
CA ARG A 162 -2.08 25.91 -15.36
C ARG A 162 -3.60 25.86 -15.44
N SER A 163 -4.19 26.55 -16.42
CA SER A 163 -4.49 26.07 -17.78
C SER A 163 -5.86 25.39 -17.84
N ALA A 164 -6.66 25.94 -18.76
CA ALA A 164 -7.90 25.49 -19.40
C ALA A 164 -8.33 24.03 -19.16
#